data_AF-S8DQT1-F1
#
_entry.id   AF-S8DQT1-F1
#
_cell.length_a   1.000
_cell.length_b   1.000
_cell.length_c   1.000
_cell.angle_alpha   90.00
_cell.angle_beta   90.00
_cell.angle_gamma   90.00
#
_symmetry.space_group_name_H-M   'P 1'
#
loop_
_entity.id
_entity.type
_entity.pdbx_description
1 polymer ?
#
loop_
_entity_poly.entity_id
_entity_poly.type
_entity_poly.pdbx_seq_one_letter_code
_entity_poly.pdbx_strand_id
1 'polypeptide(L)' 'ANCTITQMLRQCVSPTQKDWVLRLPGIEFALNLACSESTRFALFFLNTGCMPRLMI' A
#
# COMPACT_ATOMS: atom_id res chain seq x y z
N ALA A 1 -6.09 -5.11 -8.06
CA ALA A 1 -5.00 -5.15 -7.05
C ALA A 1 -3.63 -5.42 -7.66
N ASN A 2 -3.40 -6.53 -8.40
CA ASN A 2 -2.07 -6.85 -8.97
C ASN A 2 -1.47 -5.79 -9.90
N CYS A 3 -2.30 -5.12 -10.71
CA CYS A 3 -1.86 -4.02 -11.57
C CYS A 3 -1.35 -2.83 -10.73
N THR A 4 -2.05 -2.52 -9.63
CA THR A 4 -1.71 -1.45 -8.68
C THR A 4 -0.40 -1.74 -7.96
N ILE A 5 -0.19 -2.97 -7.47
CA ILE A 5 1.05 -3.38 -6.79
C ILE A 5 2.25 -3.18 -7.72
N THR A 6 2.16 -3.67 -8.96
CA THR A 6 3.23 -3.53 -9.96
C THR A 6 3.51 -2.07 -10.27
N GLN A 7 2.46 -1.24 -10.39
CA GLN A 7 2.60 0.18 -10.66
C GLN A 7 3.25 0.93 -9.48
N MET A 8 2.83 0.65 -8.25
CA MET A 8 3.43 1.26 -7.05
C MET A 8 4.88 0.84 -6.88
N LEU A 9 5.23 -0.44 -7.11
CA LEU A 9 6.62 -0.89 -7.08
C LEU A 9 7.48 -0.15 -8.11
N ARG A 10 6.99 0.04 -9.34
CA ARG A 10 7.72 0.78 -10.39
C ARG A 10 7.90 2.27 -10.08
N GLN A 11 6.93 2.88 -9.42
CA GLN A 11 6.97 4.32 -9.08
C GLN A 11 7.80 4.59 -7.83
N CYS A 12 7.72 3.70 -6.85
CA CYS A 12 8.38 3.89 -5.57
C CYS A 12 9.81 3.36 -5.59
N VAL A 13 10.10 2.17 -6.11
CA VAL A 13 11.46 1.59 -6.05
C VAL A 13 12.39 2.31 -7.03
N SER A 14 13.58 2.69 -6.58
CA SER A 14 14.56 3.33 -7.46
C SER A 14 14.97 2.42 -8.62
N PRO A 15 15.45 2.98 -9.74
CA PRO A 15 15.95 2.18 -10.86
C PRO A 15 17.08 1.23 -10.48
N THR A 16 17.82 1.54 -9.41
CA THR A 16 18.92 0.69 -8.92
C THR A 16 18.43 -0.54 -8.15
N GLN A 17 17.14 -0.61 -7.80
CA GLN A 17 16.49 -1.71 -7.08
C GLN A 17 17.20 -2.11 -5.78
N LYS A 18 17.86 -1.17 -5.08
CA LYS A 18 18.54 -1.42 -3.80
C LYS A 18 17.70 -1.01 -2.59
N ASP A 19 16.69 -0.18 -2.82
CA ASP A 19 15.85 0.47 -1.80
C ASP A 19 14.48 -0.20 -1.63
N TRP A 20 14.22 -1.30 -2.35
CA TRP A 20 12.93 -1.98 -2.31
C TRP A 20 12.54 -2.43 -0.90
N VAL A 21 13.49 -2.91 -0.10
CA VAL A 21 13.23 -3.35 1.29
C VAL A 21 12.71 -2.21 2.15
N LEU A 22 13.26 -1.00 1.99
CA LEU A 22 12.85 0.18 2.74
C LEU A 22 11.49 0.72 2.27
N ARG A 23 11.14 0.50 1.00
CA ARG A 23 9.90 1.03 0.41
C ARG A 23 8.72 0.08 0.50
N LEU A 24 8.97 -1.22 0.62
CA LEU A 24 7.94 -2.25 0.70
C LEU A 24 6.89 -1.96 1.80
N PRO A 25 7.28 -1.60 3.04
CA PRO A 25 6.31 -1.31 4.11
C PRO A 25 5.38 -0.14 3.77
N GLY A 26 5.89 0.90 3.13
CA GLY A 26 5.08 2.05 2.71
C GLY A 26 4.11 1.71 1.59
N ILE A 27 4.53 0.86 0.64
CA ILE A 27 3.68 0.37 -0.46
C ILE A 27 2.55 -0.51 0.10
N GLU A 28 2.89 -1.44 1.01
CA GLU A 28 1.91 -2.29 1.69
C GLU A 28 0.90 -1.44 2.49
N PHE A 29 1.39 -0.46 3.24
CA PHE A 29 0.54 0.45 4.00
C PHE A 29 -0.43 1.20 3.10
N ALA A 30 0.06 1.78 2.00
CA ALA A 30 -0.78 2.53 1.06
C ALA A 30 -1.82 1.64 0.36
N LEU A 31 -1.47 0.39 0.04
CA LEU A 31 -2.41 -0.58 -0.54
C LEU A 31 -3.51 -0.97 0.44
N ASN A 32 -3.15 -1.23 1.70
CA ASN A 32 -4.12 -1.59 2.74
C ASN A 32 -4.99 -0.41 3.20
N LEU A 33 -4.49 0.82 3.02
CA LEU A 33 -5.24 2.06 3.26
C LEU A 33 -6.13 2.46 2.07
N ALA A 34 -5.81 2.01 0.85
CA ALA A 34 -6.61 2.31 -0.31
C ALA A 34 -8.02 1.71 -0.16
N CYS A 35 -9.03 2.55 -0.42
CA CYS A 35 -10.42 2.13 -0.42
C CYS A 35 -10.71 1.36 -1.72
N SER A 36 -11.16 0.11 -1.63
CA SER A 36 -11.55 -0.66 -2.82
C SER A 36 -12.90 -0.17 -3.34
N GLU A 37 -13.04 0.09 -4.64
CA GLU A 37 -14.34 0.42 -5.25
C GLU A 37 -15.41 -0.65 -5.00
N SER A 38 -14.99 -1.92 -4.90
CA SER A 38 -15.91 -3.04 -4.67
C SER A 38 -16.45 -3.11 -3.24
N THR A 39 -15.66 -2.72 -2.25
CA THR A 39 -16.02 -2.86 -0.83
C THR A 39 -16.34 -1.52 -0.17
N ARG A 40 -15.95 -0.39 -0.79
CA ARG A 40 -16.02 0.98 -0.27
C ARG A 40 -15.40 1.20 1.12
N PHE A 41 -14.59 0.25 1.57
CA PHE A 41 -13.81 0.34 2.79
C PHE A 41 -12.35 0.01 2.47
N ALA A 42 -11.43 0.61 3.22
CA ALA A 42 -10.04 0.18 3.17
C ALA A 42 -9.87 -1.14 3.94
N LEU A 43 -8.85 -1.90 3.55
CA LEU A 43 -8.60 -3.22 4.12
C LEU A 43 -8.31 -3.16 5.62
N PHE A 44 -7.63 -2.10 6.09
CA PHE A 44 -7.40 -1.91 7.53
C PHE A 44 -8.70 -1.87 8.34
N PHE A 45 -9.70 -1.14 7.83
CA PHE A 45 -11.00 -1.06 8.48
C PHE A 45 -11.74 -2.40 8.43
N LEU A 46 -11.64 -3.14 7.33
CA LEU A 46 -12.24 -4.46 7.22
C LEU A 46 -11.60 -5.49 8.16
N ASN A 47 -10.29 -5.43 8.37
CA ASN A 47 -9.57 -6.40 9.18
C ASN A 47 -9.62 -6.08 10.68
N THR A 48 -9.60 -4.80 11.06
CA THR A 48 -9.44 -4.38 12.46
C THR A 48 -10.57 -3.50 12.99
N GLY A 49 -11.50 -3.07 12.14
CA GLY A 49 -12.56 -2.13 12.51
C GLY A 49 -12.08 -0.69 12.75
N CYS A 50 -10.78 -0.42 12.63
CA CYS A 50 -10.17 0.90 12.86
C CYS A 50 -9.24 1.27 11.69
N MET A 51 -9.06 2.57 11.46
CA MET A 51 -8.00 3.05 10.57
C MET A 51 -6.69 3.22 11.36
N PRO A 52 -5.54 2.83 10.79
CA PRO A 52 -4.25 3.04 11.44
C PRO A 52 -3.87 4.52 11.43
N ARG A 53 -2.93 4.91 12.30
CA ARG A 53 -2.30 6.22 12.19
C ARG A 53 -1.49 6.31 10.91
N LEU A 54 -1.55 7.46 10.26
CA LEU A 54 -0.70 7.75 9.10
C LEU A 54 0.78 7.60 9.49
N MET A 55 1.56 7.00 8.58
CA MET A 55 3.02 7.01 8.69
C MET A 55 3.51 8.47 8.62
N ILE A 56 4.29 8.89 9.61
CA ILE A 56 4.97 10.20 9.67
C ILE A 56 6.43 9.99 9.26
#